data_AF-A0A957PXA1-F1
#
_entry.id   AF-A0A957PXA1-F1
#
_cell.length_a   1.000
_cell.length_b   1.000
_cell.length_c   1.000
_cell.angle_alpha   90.00
_cell.angle_beta   90.00
_cell.angle_gamma   90.00
#
_symmetry.space_group_name_H-M   'P 1'
#
loop_
_entity.id
_entity.type
_entity.pdbx_description
1 polymer ?
#
loop_
_entity_poly.entity_id
_entity_poly.type
_entity_poly.pdbx_seq_one_letter_code
_entity_poly.pdbx_strand_id
1 'polypeptide(L)' 'MALAQQLRTAGLRVDLYPDNDRYGRQFKYAEERHIRYALLVSPREIENAVIAVKDLVSGDQIDVPNQEIEAWLAENLTG' A
#
# COMPACT_ATOMS: atom_id res chain seq x y z
N MET A 1 9.09 -2.82 9.47
CA MET A 1 9.82 -2.48 8.22
C MET A 1 10.10 -3.70 7.32
N ALA A 2 9.39 -4.84 7.45
CA ALA A 2 9.63 -6.03 6.61
C ALA A 2 8.92 -5.96 5.25
N LEU A 3 7.65 -5.54 5.22
CA LEU A 3 6.80 -5.58 4.02
C LEU A 3 7.34 -4.77 2.83
N ALA A 4 7.73 -3.51 3.07
CA ALA A 4 8.27 -2.66 2.01
C ALA A 4 9.56 -3.24 1.39
N GLN A 5 10.36 -3.95 2.20
CA GLN A 5 11.57 -4.59 1.72
C GLN A 5 11.27 -5.87 0.93
N GLN A 6 10.27 -6.66 1.34
CA GLN A 6 9.80 -7.81 0.56
C GLN A 6 9.27 -7.37 -0.81
N LEU A 7 8.39 -6.38 -0.85
CA LEU A 7 7.84 -5.85 -2.10
C LEU A 7 8.93 -5.30 -3.03
N ARG A 8 9.93 -4.59 -2.49
CA ARG A 8 11.10 -4.14 -3.27
C ARG A 8 11.92 -5.31 -3.80
N THR A 9 12.04 -6.39 -3.05
CA THR A 9 12.75 -7.61 -3.47
C THR A 9 11.98 -8.34 -4.58
N ALA A 10 10.65 -8.27 -4.58
CA ALA A 10 9.79 -8.73 -5.66
C ALA A 10 9.85 -7.84 -6.92
N GLY A 11 10.68 -6.79 -6.93
CA GLY A 11 10.83 -5.86 -8.06
C GLY A 11 9.78 -4.74 -8.09
N LEU A 12 8.94 -4.61 -7.06
CA LEU A 12 7.93 -3.57 -6.99
C LEU A 12 8.53 -2.26 -6.49
N ARG A 13 8.15 -1.14 -7.14
CA ARG A 13 8.49 0.21 -6.68
C ARG A 13 7.62 0.59 -5.51
N VAL A 14 8.18 0.51 -4.29
CA VAL A 14 7.47 0.86 -3.06
C VAL A 14 8.14 2.05 -2.39
N ASP A 15 7.36 3.11 -2.20
CA ASP A 15 7.71 4.27 -1.40
C ASP A 15 7.03 4.16 -0.03
N LEU A 16 7.78 4.36 1.05
CA LEU A 16 7.27 4.24 2.42
C LEU A 16 7.25 5.63 3.03
N TYR A 17 6.05 6.12 3.34
CA TYR A 17 5.90 7.42 3.97
C TYR A 17 6.26 7.31 5.46
N PRO A 18 7.35 7.95 5.93
CA PRO A 18 7.88 7.73 7.27
C PRO A 18 7.20 8.57 8.35
N ASP A 19 6.45 9.62 7.97
CA ASP A 19 5.81 10.54 8.92
C ASP A 19 4.38 10.12 9.23
N ASN A 20 4.04 10.08 10.52
CA ASN A 20 2.67 9.84 11.00
C ASN A 20 1.82 11.12 10.85
N ASP A 21 1.60 11.49 9.60
CA ASP A 21 0.90 12.72 9.22
C ASP A 21 -0.57 12.44 8.87
N ARG A 22 -1.43 13.46 8.82
CA ARG A 22 -2.84 13.27 8.48
C ARG A 22 -2.98 12.59 7.12
N TYR A 23 -3.91 11.64 7.00
CA TYR A 23 -4.20 10.90 5.76
C TYR A 23 -4.31 11.80 4.52
N GLY A 24 -4.91 13.00 4.66
CA GLY A 24 -5.02 13.95 3.56
C GLY A 24 -3.67 14.40 2.97
N ARG A 25 -2.61 14.56 3.78
CA ARG A 25 -1.26 14.89 3.26
C ARG A 25 -0.57 13.69 2.63
N GLN A 26 -0.75 12.51 3.20
CA GLN A 26 -0.21 11.26 2.65
C GLN A 26 -0.81 10.94 1.28
N PHE A 27 -2.13 11.08 1.12
CA PHE A 27 -2.80 10.87 -0.16
C PHE A 27 -2.36 11.91 -1.20
N LYS A 28 -2.27 13.19 -0.81
CA LYS A 28 -1.78 14.23 -1.72
C LYS A 28 -0.34 13.97 -2.19
N TYR A 29 0.54 13.54 -1.29
CA TYR A 29 1.92 13.16 -1.63
C TYR A 29 1.97 12.00 -2.62
N ALA A 30 1.09 11.00 -2.43
CA ALA A 30 0.99 9.84 -3.29
C ALA A 30 0.42 10.20 -4.68
N GLU A 31 -0.61 11.05 -4.73
CA GLU A 31 -1.16 11.62 -5.97
C GLU A 31 -0.11 12.41 -6.75
N GLU A 32 0.65 13.30 -6.10
CA GLU A 32 1.73 14.09 -6.74
C GLU A 32 2.81 13.18 -7.36
N ARG A 33 3.04 12.01 -6.76
CA ARG A 33 3.98 10.98 -7.24
C ARG A 33 3.36 9.98 -8.21
N HIS A 34 2.10 10.18 -8.59
CA HIS A 34 1.35 9.31 -9.49
C HIS A 34 1.31 7.85 -8.98
N ILE A 35 1.24 7.69 -7.65
CA ILE A 35 1.10 6.39 -7.01
C ILE A 35 -0.34 5.94 -7.16
N ARG A 36 -0.54 4.73 -7.69
CA ARG A 36 -1.86 4.14 -7.89
C ARG A 36 -2.47 3.58 -6.62
N TYR A 37 -1.67 2.88 -5.81
CA TYR A 37 -2.14 2.17 -4.61
C TYR A 37 -1.47 2.69 -3.34
N ALA A 38 -2.27 2.98 -2.33
CA ALA A 38 -1.82 3.30 -0.97
C ALA A 38 -2.11 2.12 -0.03
N LEU A 39 -1.07 1.65 0.66
CA LEU A 39 -1.16 0.56 1.63
C LEU A 39 -1.33 1.16 3.03
N LEU A 40 -2.47 0.92 3.65
CA LEU A 40 -2.81 1.36 4.99
C LEU A 40 -2.53 0.22 5.97
N VAL A 41 -1.51 0.41 6.82
CA VAL A 41 -1.07 -0.58 7.79
C VAL A 41 -1.18 0.03 9.18
N SER A 42 -2.35 -0.12 9.81
CA SER A 42 -2.53 0.24 11.22
C SER A 42 -2.41 -1.00 12.12
N PRO A 43 -2.25 -0.82 13.44
CA PRO A 43 -2.02 -1.93 14.37
C PRO A 43 -3.10 -3.01 14.31
N ARG A 44 -4.37 -2.60 14.08
CA ARG A 44 -5.51 -3.50 13.96
C ARG A 44 -5.41 -4.39 12.72
N GLU A 45 -4.97 -3.86 11.59
CA GLU A 45 -4.83 -4.59 10.35
C GLU A 45 -3.69 -5.62 10.46
N ILE A 46 -2.59 -5.23 11.11
CA ILE A 46 -1.49 -6.15 11.44
C ILE A 46 -1.98 -7.30 12.34
N GLU A 47 -2.76 -7.01 13.38
CA GLU A 47 -3.34 -8.02 14.28
C GLU A 47 -4.25 -9.01 13.53
N ASN A 48 -4.98 -8.54 12.53
CA ASN A 48 -5.87 -9.37 11.70
C ASN A 48 -5.16 -9.98 10.48
N ALA A 49 -3.84 -9.77 10.34
CA ALA A 49 -3.04 -10.21 9.20
C ALA A 49 -3.60 -9.76 7.83
N VAL A 50 -4.25 -8.59 7.79
CA VAL A 50 -4.78 -7.96 6.57
C VAL A 50 -4.10 -6.62 6.34
N ILE A 51 -4.19 -6.12 5.11
CA ILE A 51 -3.73 -4.81 4.70
C ILE A 51 -4.84 -4.15 3.90
N ALA A 52 -5.23 -2.95 4.31
CA ALA A 52 -6.16 -2.14 3.54
C ALA A 52 -5.41 -1.49 2.38
N VAL A 53 -5.79 -1.84 1.16
CA VAL A 53 -5.25 -1.27 -0.07
C VAL A 53 -6.27 -0.28 -0.62
N LYS A 54 -5.84 0.97 -0.78
CA LYS A 54 -6.66 2.03 -1.35
C LYS A 54 -6.17 2.37 -2.75
N ASP A 55 -7.05 2.26 -3.73
CA ASP A 55 -6.82 2.80 -5.07
C ASP A 55 -7.05 4.32 -5.03
N LEU A 56 -6.00 5.08 -5.33
CA LEU A 56 -6.05 6.54 -5.36
C LEU A 56 -6.65 7.10 -6.65
N VAL A 57 -6.77 6.26 -7.69
CA VAL A 57 -7.38 6.63 -8.97
C VAL A 57 -8.89 6.43 -8.91
N SER A 58 -9.37 5.26 -8.47
CA SER A 58 -10.81 5.00 -8.36
C SER A 58 -11.41 5.49 -7.03
N GLY A 59 -10.59 5.59 -5.98
CA GLY A 59 -11.02 5.89 -4.62
C GLY A 59 -11.47 4.67 -3.82
N ASP A 60 -11.47 3.47 -4.44
CA ASP A 60 -11.90 2.23 -3.81
C ASP A 60 -10.89 1.75 -2.75
N GLN A 61 -11.39 1.06 -1.73
CA GLN A 61 -10.56 0.42 -0.72
C GLN A 61 -10.96 -1.04 -0.58
N ILE A 62 -9.96 -1.91 -0.59
CA ILE A 62 -10.12 -3.35 -0.39
C ILE A 62 -9.19 -3.84 0.72
N ASP A 63 -9.61 -4.85 1.46
CA ASP A 63 -8.77 -5.50 2.46
C ASP A 63 -8.18 -6.77 1.85
N VAL A 64 -6.85 -6.82 1.76
CA VAL A 64 -6.11 -7.95 1.18
C VAL A 64 -5.31 -8.62 2.30
N PRO A 65 -5.31 -9.96 2.39
CA PRO A 65 -4.44 -10.67 3.33
C PRO A 65 -2.98 -10.27 3.15
N ASN A 66 -2.27 -10.04 4.25
CA ASN A 66 -0.85 -9.64 4.23
C ASN A 66 0.03 -10.66 3.48
N GLN A 67 -0.36 -11.94 3.45
CA GLN A 67 0.36 -12.97 2.70
C GLN A 67 0.13 -12.89 1.19
N GLU A 68 -0.99 -12.33 0.75
CA GLU A 68 -1.39 -12.26 -0.66
C GLU A 68 -1.09 -10.89 -1.29
N ILE A 69 -0.78 -9.89 -0.46
CA ILE A 69 -0.58 -8.51 -0.92
C ILE A 69 0.50 -8.38 -2.00
N GLU A 70 1.56 -9.18 -1.91
CA GLU A 70 2.66 -9.14 -2.87
C GLU A 70 2.19 -9.61 -4.25
N ALA A 71 1.47 -10.73 -4.31
CA ALA A 71 0.90 -11.28 -5.53
C ALA A 71 -0.16 -10.33 -6.10
N TRP A 72 -1.03 -9.83 -5.24
CA TRP A 72 -2.09 -8.89 -5.63
C TRP A 72 -1.50 -7.62 -6.25
N LEU A 73 -0.49 -7.00 -5.61
CA LEU A 73 0.16 -5.82 -6.15
C LEU A 73 0.90 -6.12 -7.45
N ALA A 74 1.59 -7.26 -7.55
CA ALA A 74 2.29 -7.64 -8.76
C ALA A 74 1.35 -7.74 -9.96
N GLU A 75 0.19 -8.39 -9.80
CA GLU A 75 -0.83 -8.54 -10.84
C GLU A 75 -1.50 -7.20 -11.19
N ASN A 76 -1.90 -6.42 -10.19
CA ASN A 76 -2.63 -5.16 -10.40
C ASN A 76 -1.73 -3.99 -10.88
N LEU A 77 -0.41 -4.08 -10.71
CA LEU A 77 0.55 -3.10 -11.22
C LEU A 77 1.14 -3.45 -12.58
N THR A 78 1.07 -4.72 -13.01
CA THR A 78 1.52 -5.15 -14.35
C THR A 78 0.40 -5.17 -15.39
N GLY A 79 -0.87 -5.07 -14.96
CA GLY A 79 -2.05 -4.93 -15.81
C GLY A 79 -2.27 -3.53 -16.36
#